data_AF-A0ABD5N0E4-F1
#
_entry.id   AF-A0ABD5N0E4-F1
#
_cell.length_a   1.000
_cell.length_b   1.000
_cell.length_c   1.000
_cell.angle_alpha   90.00
_cell.angle_beta   90.00
_cell.angle_gamma   90.00
#
_symmetry.space_group_name_H-M   'P 1'
#
loop_
_entity.id
_entity.type
_entity.pdbx_description
1 polymer ?
#
loop_
_entity_poly.entity_id
_entity_poly.type
_entity_poly.pdbx_seq_one_letter_code
_entity_poly.pdbx_strand_id
1 'polypeptide(L)'
;MNKKALSPLVATVLLVVFALILGIITMNFGRSIDTDETPAVTENFITISVASLDNELKHVQVDYLLGRLSLDEYLQKEKEALQDMET
;
A
#
# COMPACT_ATOMS: atom_id res chain seq x y z
N MET A 1 -10.50 54.16 -24.49
CA MET A 1 -10.58 52.74 -24.11
C MET A 1 -9.32 52.02 -24.58
N ASN A 2 -8.28 51.96 -23.74
CA ASN A 2 -7.01 51.32 -24.11
C ASN A 2 -7.01 49.85 -23.68
N LYS A 3 -7.54 48.98 -24.54
CA LYS A 3 -7.41 47.52 -24.35
C LYS A 3 -5.98 47.14 -24.75
N LYS A 4 -5.06 47.11 -23.79
CA LYS A 4 -3.74 46.50 -24.00
C LYS A 4 -3.96 45.01 -24.24
N ALA A 5 -3.85 44.60 -25.49
CA ALA A 5 -3.85 43.19 -25.83
C ALA A 5 -2.64 42.55 -25.12
N LEU A 6 -2.92 41.70 -24.14
CA LEU A 6 -1.92 40.84 -23.54
C LEU A 6 -1.35 39.98 -24.67
N SER A 7 -0.04 40.06 -24.89
CA SER A 7 0.64 39.23 -25.88
C SER A 7 0.31 37.76 -25.60
N PRO A 8 -0.02 36.94 -26.61
CA PRO A 8 -0.34 35.52 -26.44
C PRO A 8 0.71 34.76 -25.63
N LEU A 9 1.98 35.17 -25.74
CA LEU A 9 3.10 34.61 -24.96
C LEU A 9 2.99 34.89 -23.46
N VAL A 10 2.49 36.07 -23.08
CA VAL A 10 2.30 36.43 -21.66
C VAL A 10 1.16 35.61 -21.05
N ALA A 11 0.12 35.31 -21.85
CA ALA A 11 -0.99 34.48 -21.41
C ALA A 11 -0.56 33.03 -21.13
N THR A 12 0.28 32.43 -21.98
CA THR A 12 0.77 31.07 -21.77
C THR A 12 1.68 30.98 -20.54
N VAL A 13 2.58 31.95 -20.35
CA VAL A 13 3.44 32.01 -19.17
C VAL A 13 2.61 32.15 -17.89
N LEU A 14 1.59 33.02 -17.90
CA LEU A 14 0.66 33.16 -16.77
C LEU A 14 -0.09 31.87 -16.45
N LEU A 15 -0.56 31.14 -17.47
CA LEU A 15 -1.25 29.86 -17.26
C LEU A 15 -0.33 28.80 -16.66
N VAL A 16 0.92 28.71 -17.11
CA VAL A 16 1.90 27.76 -16.58
C VAL A 16 2.22 28.09 -15.11
N VAL A 17 2.48 29.36 -14.80
CA VAL A 17 2.74 29.80 -13.42
C VAL A 17 1.52 29.54 -12.52
N PHE A 18 0.31 29.81 -13.02
CA PHE A 18 -0.92 29.53 -12.29
C PHE A 18 -1.10 28.04 -11.99
N ALA A 19 -0.83 27.16 -12.97
CA ALA A 19 -0.89 25.71 -12.78
C ALA A 19 0.13 25.22 -11.75
N LEU A 20 1.35 25.78 -11.73
CA LEU A 20 2.37 25.44 -10.73
C LEU A 20 1.93 25.86 -9.32
N ILE A 21 1.38 27.06 -9.16
CA ILE A 21 0.87 27.54 -7.87
C ILE A 21 -0.27 26.65 -7.37
N LEU A 22 -1.22 26.30 -8.24
CA LEU A 22 -2.30 25.37 -7.89
C LEU A 22 -1.75 24.00 -7.48
N GLY A 23 -0.79 23.44 -8.22
CA GLY A 23 -0.16 22.17 -7.87
C GLY A 23 0.49 22.19 -6.48
N ILE A 24 1.21 23.27 -6.16
CA ILE A 24 1.85 23.45 -4.84
C ILE A 24 0.80 23.55 -3.72
N ILE A 25 -0.25 24.33 -3.92
CA ILE A 25 -1.32 24.48 -2.92
C ILE A 25 -2.03 23.14 -2.70
N THR A 26 -2.39 22.43 -3.77
CA THR A 26 -3.04 21.11 -3.67
C THR A 26 -2.16 20.08 -2.97
N MET A 27 -0.85 20.04 -3.27
CA MET A 27 0.09 19.16 -2.56
C MET A 27 0.23 19.53 -1.09
N ASN A 28 0.21 20.82 -0.75
CA ASN A 28 0.31 21.26 0.65
C ASN A 28 -0.96 20.90 1.44
N PHE A 29 -2.13 21.03 0.82
CA PHE A 29 -3.41 20.57 1.40
C PHE A 29 -3.48 19.04 1.52
N GLY A 30 -2.97 18.30 0.53
CA GLY A 30 -2.86 16.84 0.58
C GLY A 30 -1.95 16.37 1.72
N ARG A 31 -0.76 17.00 1.87
CA ARG A 31 0.15 16.67 2.97
C ARG A 31 -0.45 16.95 4.34
N SER A 32 -1.29 17.98 4.53
CA SER A 32 -1.96 18.19 5.82
C SER A 32 -3.03 17.14 6.15
N ILE A 33 -3.50 16.36 5.17
CA ILE A 33 -4.35 15.18 5.39
C ILE A 33 -3.47 13.95 5.65
N ASP A 34 -2.29 13.87 5.03
CA ASP A 34 -1.34 12.76 5.17
C ASP A 34 -0.23 12.99 6.23
N THR A 35 -0.35 14.01 7.10
CA THR A 35 0.65 14.25 8.18
C THR A 35 0.50 13.24 9.34
N ASP A 36 -0.39 12.26 9.21
CA ASP A 36 -0.40 11.03 10.03
C ASP A 36 0.16 9.81 9.28
N GLU A 37 0.66 9.97 8.06
CA GLU A 37 1.29 8.87 7.31
C GLU A 37 2.79 9.11 7.24
N THR A 38 3.47 8.66 8.30
CA THR A 38 4.78 8.01 8.15
C THR A 38 4.78 7.20 6.87
N PRO A 39 5.87 7.14 6.07
CA PRO A 39 5.91 6.17 4.99
C PRO A 39 5.62 4.83 5.66
N ALA A 40 4.43 4.28 5.42
CA ALA A 40 4.12 2.95 5.82
C ALA A 40 5.11 2.14 5.02
N VAL A 41 6.26 1.83 5.63
CA VAL A 41 6.86 0.53 5.43
C VAL A 41 5.66 -0.37 5.66
N THR A 42 5.07 -0.84 4.56
CA THR A 42 4.04 -1.86 4.60
C THR A 42 4.80 -3.11 5.06
N GLU A 43 5.19 -3.10 6.32
CA GLU A 43 5.44 -4.31 7.06
C GLU A 43 4.08 -4.98 7.02
N ASN A 44 3.96 -5.96 6.14
CA ASN A 44 2.81 -6.84 6.04
C ASN A 44 2.73 -7.60 7.37
N PHE A 45 2.25 -6.93 8.42
CA PHE A 45 1.94 -7.55 9.68
C PHE A 45 0.67 -8.34 9.47
N ILE A 46 0.85 -9.63 9.21
CA ILE A 46 -0.24 -10.60 9.25
C ILE A 46 -0.53 -10.81 10.73
N THR A 47 -1.54 -10.12 11.25
CA THR A 47 -2.00 -10.30 12.63
C THR A 47 -2.76 -11.61 12.73
N ILE A 48 -2.07 -12.69 13.08
CA ILE A 48 -2.68 -14.00 13.27
C ILE A 48 -3.17 -14.08 14.71
N SER A 49 -4.49 -14.12 14.88
CA SER A 49 -5.09 -14.33 16.20
C SER A 49 -4.75 -15.74 16.69
N VAL A 50 -3.98 -15.83 17.78
CA VAL A 50 -3.54 -17.11 18.36
C VAL A 50 -4.73 -17.98 18.79
N ALA A 51 -5.88 -17.37 19.09
CA ALA A 51 -7.12 -18.08 19.40
C ALA A 51 -7.74 -18.81 18.19
N SER A 52 -7.30 -18.50 16.97
CA SER A 52 -7.78 -19.12 15.72
C SER A 52 -6.82 -20.18 15.16
N LEU A 53 -5.72 -20.47 15.85
CA LEU A 53 -4.77 -21.55 15.57
C LEU A 53 -5.25 -22.87 16.20
N ASP A 54 -6.51 -23.20 15.98
CA ASP A 54 -7.13 -24.45 16.44
C ASP A 54 -6.78 -25.65 15.54
N ASN A 55 -6.08 -25.41 14.43
CA ASN A 55 -5.81 -26.40 13.40
C ASN A 55 -4.33 -26.39 13.01
N GLU A 56 -3.71 -27.58 12.96
CA GLU A 56 -2.32 -27.78 12.53
C GLU A 56 -2.04 -27.19 11.15
N LEU A 57 -3.02 -27.21 10.25
CA LEU A 57 -2.89 -26.61 8.92
C LEU A 57 -2.64 -25.09 8.99
N LYS A 58 -3.28 -24.40 9.94
CA LYS A 58 -3.09 -22.97 10.13
C LYS A 58 -1.71 -22.66 10.69
N HIS A 59 -1.14 -23.53 11.54
CA HIS A 59 0.24 -23.40 12.01
C HIS A 59 1.25 -23.51 10.87
N VAL A 60 1.08 -24.49 9.99
CA VAL A 60 1.93 -24.69 8.81
C VAL A 60 1.84 -23.47 7.86
N GLN A 61 0.66 -22.89 7.71
CA GLN A 61 0.45 -21.68 6.92
C GLN A 61 1.13 -20.45 7.52
N VAL A 62 1.13 -20.31 8.86
CA VAL A 62 1.87 -19.24 9.55
C VAL A 62 3.37 -19.38 9.27
N ASP A 63 3.93 -20.57 9.38
CA ASP A 63 5.36 -20.77 9.20
C ASP A 63 5.81 -20.51 7.75
N TYR A 64 4.97 -20.81 6.75
CA TYR A 64 5.19 -20.40 5.37
C TYR A 64 5.14 -18.87 5.20
N LEU A 65 4.12 -18.21 5.78
CA LEU A 65 3.98 -16.75 5.71
C LEU A 65 5.10 -16.01 6.45
N LEU A 66 5.68 -16.61 7.49
CA LEU A 66 6.85 -16.12 8.20
C LEU A 66 8.17 -16.43 7.49
N GLY A 67 8.15 -17.12 6.34
CA GLY A 67 9.34 -17.49 5.57
C GLY A 67 10.22 -18.54 6.25
N ARG A 68 9.68 -19.27 7.24
CA ARG A 68 10.37 -20.36 7.95
C ARG A 68 10.27 -21.69 7.21
N LEU A 69 9.33 -21.80 6.27
CA LEU A 69 9.15 -22.93 5.37
C LEU A 69 9.23 -22.50 3.91
N SER A 70 9.84 -23.35 3.08
CA SER A 70 9.77 -23.22 1.63
C SER A 70 8.39 -23.65 1.10
N LEU A 71 8.03 -23.21 -0.11
CA LEU A 71 6.74 -23.54 -0.74
C LEU A 71 6.54 -25.06 -0.88
N ASP A 72 7.60 -25.79 -1.23
CA ASP A 72 7.55 -27.24 -1.41
C ASP A 72 7.31 -27.97 -0.08
N GLU A 73 7.96 -27.52 0.99
CA GLU A 73 7.76 -28.07 2.34
C GLU A 73 6.38 -27.72 2.90
N TYR A 74 5.85 -26.53 2.57
CA TYR A 74 4.49 -26.12 2.96
C TYR A 74 3.45 -27.05 2.32
N LEU A 75 3.55 -27.28 1.01
CA LEU A 75 2.62 -28.15 0.27
C LEU A 75 2.66 -29.60 0.75
N GLN A 76 3.84 -30.09 1.14
CA GLN A 76 3.97 -31.43 1.70
C GLN A 76 3.31 -31.54 3.07
N LYS A 77 3.57 -30.58 3.98
CA LYS A 77 2.97 -30.59 5.32
C LYS A 77 1.47 -30.29 5.32
N GLU A 78 0.99 -29.47 4.40
CA GLU A 78 -0.44 -29.24 4.18
C GLU A 78 -1.14 -30.54 3.76
N LYS A 79 -0.52 -31.31 2.87
CA LYS A 79 -1.05 -32.60 2.43
C LYS A 79 -1.09 -33.64 3.56
N GLU A 80 -0.05 -33.67 4.40
CA GLU A 80 0.02 -34.55 5.57
C GLU A 80 -1.04 -34.16 6.62
N ALA A 81 -1.16 -32.86 6.94
CA ALA A 81 -2.17 -32.36 7.87
C ALA A 81 -3.61 -32.59 7.38
N LEU A 82 -3.86 -32.53 6.06
CA LEU A 82 -5.16 -32.83 5.48
C LEU A 82 -5.52 -34.33 5.55
N GLN A 83 -4.54 -35.24 5.45
CA GLN A 83 -4.77 -36.68 5.60
C GLN A 83 -5.09 -37.06 7.04
N ASP A 84 -4.44 -36.44 8.03
CA ASP A 84 -4.70 -36.70 9.44
C ASP A 84 -6.07 -36.15 9.91
N MET A 85 -6.64 -35.17 9.19
CA MET A 85 -8.01 -34.68 9.44
C MET A 85 -9.11 -35.53 8.78
N GLU A 86 -8.79 -36.41 7.83
CA GLU A 86 -9.75 -37.32 7.18
C GLU A 86 -9.91 -38.67 7.89
N THR A 87 -9.11 -38.96 8.93
CA THR A 87 -9.13 -40.24 9.68
C THR A 87 -9.78 -40.08 11.05
#